data_AF-A0A9W4KL95-F1
#
_entry.id   AF-A0A9W4KL95-F1
#
_cell.length_a   1.000
_cell.length_b   1.000
_cell.length_c   1.000
_cell.angle_alpha   90.00
_cell.angle_beta   90.00
_cell.angle_gamma   90.00
#
_symmetry.space_group_name_H-M   'P 1'
#
loop_
_entity.id
_entity.type
_entity.pdbx_description
1 polymer ?
#
loop_
_entity_poly.entity_id
_entity_poly.type
_entity_poly.pdbx_seq_one_letter_code
_entity_poly.pdbx_strand_id
1 'polypeptide(L)'
;MGSLDTQLGARASSDPYFGLGTFSRKVSTSSQEAQIWFDRALVWTYCFNHDEAITCYKQAIAHDENCVMAYWGISFCSGSNYNKTWALFDERDRLNAIKQCYIFSQEALRRTNNASDWEQALIKALAKRYPNDDPSRDLARCSRAYADAMRDVYRSFGRQDFDIITLFADALMNCAPRKLYDASTGLPIESSPVFEVKDLLDRALKMPKVELHPGPAHMYIHLMEMSATPQAALPAAEMIREIFPDTGHTFHMPAHIDVLVGDYRRAVEYNLKATVADDKYFEKNGGLTFYSYYRLHDYHSLIYAAMLGGKSKAALSATDRMEATITEEILRVETPALANWMEFFKAVRVHVLIRFGMWEELKKLDPLEDKDLYCVTNVMRHYGKAIAYAATSQLGEADKERELFKIASKLVPPTRLDFPNKITDVLKVASAMLDGEIGYRKGDCDEAFSRLREAITLEDELPFAEPWGWMLPARHAYAALSLEQGRVEQAAEAYAEDLGLSPTPKRAHQHPNNVWALHGYHECLQLLGRHAEGNIIKKQLSLALVEADVEITSSCFCRLGKLPSSCGKPKLNGCHSVQSTCKS
;
A
#
# COMPACT_ATOMS: atom_id res chain seq x y z
N MET A 1 -21.17 13.25 23.96
CA MET A 1 -22.55 12.73 24.05
C MET A 1 -22.50 11.26 23.71
N GLY A 2 -22.81 10.40 24.69
CA GLY A 2 -22.99 8.98 24.48
C GLY A 2 -24.48 8.68 24.47
N SER A 3 -25.01 8.34 23.29
CA SER A 3 -26.26 7.60 23.17
C SER A 3 -25.92 6.32 22.44
N LEU A 4 -26.62 5.23 22.79
CA LEU A 4 -26.92 4.19 21.81
C LEU A 4 -27.72 4.88 20.71
N ASP A 5 -27.07 5.54 19.75
CA ASP A 5 -27.72 6.01 18.52
C ASP A 5 -27.97 4.76 17.67
N THR A 6 -28.96 4.00 18.11
CA THR A 6 -29.53 2.81 17.49
C THR A 6 -30.73 3.14 16.64
N GLN A 7 -31.18 4.41 16.58
CA GLN A 7 -32.30 4.80 15.73
C GLN A 7 -31.83 5.36 14.39
N LEU A 8 -31.10 4.53 13.64
CA LEU A 8 -31.24 4.59 12.18
C LEU A 8 -32.65 4.09 11.87
N GLY A 9 -33.42 4.85 11.08
CA GLY A 9 -34.67 4.34 10.53
C GLY A 9 -34.40 3.04 9.77
N ALA A 10 -35.28 2.06 9.95
CA ALA A 10 -35.19 0.78 9.23
C ALA A 10 -35.33 1.05 7.72
N ARG A 11 -34.30 0.66 6.97
CA ARG A 11 -34.23 0.75 5.52
C ARG A 11 -34.63 -0.57 4.91
N ALA A 12 -35.54 -0.57 3.94
CA ALA A 12 -35.98 -1.82 3.31
C ALA A 12 -34.82 -2.46 2.53
N SER A 13 -34.69 -3.78 2.60
CA SER A 13 -33.67 -4.54 1.88
C SER A 13 -33.88 -4.45 0.36
N SER A 14 -35.10 -4.17 -0.09
CA SER A 14 -35.45 -3.90 -1.49
C SER A 14 -34.93 -2.57 -2.03
N ASP A 15 -34.52 -1.63 -1.17
CA ASP A 15 -34.01 -0.33 -1.63
C ASP A 15 -32.71 -0.51 -2.42
N PRO A 16 -32.46 0.32 -3.46
CA PRO A 16 -31.25 0.22 -4.27
C PRO A 16 -29.97 0.25 -3.41
N TYR A 17 -29.20 -0.82 -3.46
CA TYR A 17 -27.99 -0.99 -2.66
C TYR A 17 -26.78 -1.33 -3.54
N PHE A 18 -25.63 -1.60 -2.91
CA PHE A 18 -24.43 -2.08 -3.58
C PHE A 18 -24.59 -3.55 -4.02
N GLY A 19 -23.96 -3.91 -5.12
CA GLY A 19 -23.84 -5.26 -5.65
C GLY A 19 -22.81 -6.07 -4.88
N LEU A 20 -23.28 -6.79 -3.87
CA LEU A 20 -22.47 -7.61 -2.96
C LEU A 20 -22.59 -9.11 -3.22
N GLY A 21 -22.97 -9.49 -4.45
CA GLY A 21 -23.18 -10.89 -4.83
C GLY A 21 -24.38 -11.54 -4.12
N THR A 22 -24.30 -12.86 -3.93
CA THR A 22 -25.38 -13.70 -3.36
C THR A 22 -24.93 -14.46 -2.10
N PHE A 23 -23.81 -14.04 -1.52
CA PHE A 23 -23.29 -14.64 -0.30
C PHE A 23 -24.32 -14.52 0.85
N SER A 24 -24.48 -15.59 1.62
CA SER A 24 -25.38 -15.62 2.77
C SER A 24 -24.88 -16.55 3.86
N ARG A 25 -24.99 -16.12 5.12
CA ARG A 25 -24.76 -16.94 6.30
C ARG A 25 -25.99 -16.87 7.20
N LYS A 26 -26.74 -17.98 7.26
CA LYS A 26 -27.94 -18.07 8.10
C LYS A 26 -27.59 -17.83 9.57
N VAL A 27 -28.24 -16.86 10.20
CA VAL A 27 -28.14 -16.55 11.63
C VAL A 27 -29.49 -16.74 12.34
N SER A 28 -29.47 -16.76 13.67
CA SER A 28 -30.68 -16.77 14.48
C SER A 28 -31.42 -15.44 14.38
N THR A 29 -32.34 -15.37 13.43
CA THR A 29 -33.34 -14.32 13.26
C THR A 29 -34.59 -14.91 12.61
N SER A 30 -35.75 -14.31 12.89
CA SER A 30 -37.00 -14.64 12.18
C SER A 30 -37.34 -13.61 11.09
N SER A 31 -36.57 -12.53 11.01
CA SER A 31 -36.77 -11.44 10.04
C SER A 31 -35.93 -11.66 8.80
N GLN A 32 -36.59 -11.81 7.66
CA GLN A 32 -35.91 -11.90 6.36
C GLN A 32 -35.12 -10.62 6.05
N GLU A 33 -35.65 -9.46 6.44
CA GLU A 33 -34.96 -8.17 6.32
C GLU A 33 -33.66 -8.16 7.13
N ALA A 34 -33.71 -8.61 8.39
CA ALA A 34 -32.52 -8.68 9.24
C ALA A 34 -31.46 -9.65 8.68
N GLN A 35 -31.87 -10.80 8.13
CA GLN A 35 -30.96 -11.75 7.49
C GLN A 35 -30.23 -11.13 6.28
N ILE A 36 -30.95 -10.41 5.41
CA ILE A 36 -30.34 -9.77 4.23
C ILE A 36 -29.37 -8.66 4.67
N TRP A 37 -29.74 -7.83 5.64
CA TRP A 37 -28.83 -6.80 6.17
C TRP A 37 -27.62 -7.39 6.88
N PHE A 38 -27.76 -8.50 7.59
CA PHE A 38 -26.65 -9.23 8.18
C PHE A 38 -25.69 -9.78 7.12
N ASP A 39 -26.22 -10.39 6.05
CA ASP A 39 -25.40 -10.92 4.96
C ASP A 39 -24.58 -9.81 4.28
N ARG A 40 -25.21 -8.65 4.03
CA ARG A 40 -24.51 -7.44 3.52
C ARG A 40 -23.42 -6.98 4.48
N ALA A 41 -23.71 -6.93 5.77
CA ALA A 41 -22.77 -6.52 6.80
C ALA A 41 -21.55 -7.46 6.87
N LEU A 42 -21.77 -8.77 6.73
CA LEU A 42 -20.72 -9.76 6.76
C LEU A 42 -19.82 -9.69 5.51
N VAL A 43 -20.40 -9.43 4.33
CA VAL A 43 -19.61 -9.11 3.13
C VAL A 43 -18.73 -7.88 3.36
N TRP A 44 -19.29 -6.76 3.83
CA TRP A 44 -18.49 -5.57 4.12
C TRP A 44 -17.42 -5.78 5.19
N THR A 45 -17.72 -6.64 6.17
CA THR A 45 -16.75 -7.08 7.19
C THR A 45 -15.57 -7.76 6.52
N TYR A 46 -15.81 -8.74 5.63
CA TYR A 46 -14.75 -9.43 4.90
C TYR A 46 -14.07 -8.58 3.85
N CYS A 47 -14.67 -7.48 3.39
CA CYS A 47 -14.04 -6.53 2.47
C CYS A 47 -13.39 -5.36 3.20
N PHE A 48 -13.27 -5.42 4.53
CA PHE A 48 -12.63 -4.42 5.39
C PHE A 48 -13.24 -3.00 5.32
N ASN A 49 -14.44 -2.83 4.76
CA ASN A 49 -15.24 -1.62 4.93
C ASN A 49 -16.07 -1.72 6.22
N HIS A 50 -15.38 -1.62 7.36
CA HIS A 50 -15.97 -1.79 8.67
C HIS A 50 -17.03 -0.72 9.00
N ASP A 51 -16.89 0.50 8.48
CA ASP A 51 -17.86 1.58 8.69
C ASP A 51 -19.22 1.23 8.07
N GLU A 52 -19.24 0.75 6.81
CA GLU A 52 -20.47 0.30 6.15
C GLU A 52 -20.99 -1.02 6.73
N ALA A 53 -20.10 -1.92 7.18
CA ALA A 53 -20.49 -3.13 7.90
C ALA A 53 -21.28 -2.79 9.17
N ILE A 54 -20.79 -1.84 9.98
CA ILE A 54 -21.49 -1.37 11.19
C ILE A 54 -22.86 -0.78 10.82
N THR A 55 -22.96 0.02 9.76
CA THR A 55 -24.24 0.55 9.28
C THR A 55 -25.22 -0.58 8.92
N CYS A 56 -24.76 -1.61 8.22
CA CYS A 56 -25.58 -2.77 7.86
C CYS A 56 -25.99 -3.61 9.08
N TYR A 57 -25.10 -3.84 10.04
CA TYR A 57 -25.46 -4.53 11.28
C TYR A 57 -26.50 -3.72 12.09
N LYS A 58 -26.39 -2.39 12.14
CA LYS A 58 -27.41 -1.54 12.76
C LYS A 58 -28.77 -1.68 12.05
N GLN A 59 -28.79 -1.81 10.71
CA GLN A 59 -30.01 -2.09 9.97
C GLN A 59 -30.59 -3.47 10.31
N ALA A 60 -29.75 -4.50 10.45
CA ALA A 60 -30.20 -5.82 10.90
C ALA A 60 -30.88 -5.74 12.28
N ILE A 61 -30.30 -4.99 13.23
CA ILE A 61 -30.90 -4.74 14.56
C ILE A 61 -32.21 -3.95 14.45
N ALA A 62 -32.30 -2.96 13.55
CA ALA A 62 -33.51 -2.16 13.36
C ALA A 62 -34.70 -3.01 12.86
N HIS A 63 -34.42 -4.08 12.12
CA HIS A 63 -35.43 -5.04 11.63
C HIS A 63 -35.69 -6.21 12.57
N ASP A 64 -34.73 -6.59 13.41
CA ASP A 64 -34.87 -7.60 14.46
C ASP A 64 -33.87 -7.37 15.60
N GLU A 65 -34.34 -6.84 16.72
CA GLU A 65 -33.54 -6.62 17.94
C GLU A 65 -33.03 -7.92 18.59
N ASN A 66 -33.53 -9.08 18.15
CA ASN A 66 -33.06 -10.39 18.59
C ASN A 66 -32.01 -10.99 17.65
N CYS A 67 -31.63 -10.32 16.55
CA CYS A 67 -30.50 -10.71 15.70
C CYS A 67 -29.17 -10.51 16.45
N VAL A 68 -28.82 -11.46 17.31
CA VAL A 68 -27.69 -11.35 18.25
C VAL A 68 -26.35 -11.15 17.52
N MET A 69 -26.19 -11.82 16.37
CA MET A 69 -24.97 -11.72 15.58
C MET A 69 -24.73 -10.33 14.98
N ALA A 70 -25.76 -9.50 14.85
CA ALA A 70 -25.56 -8.10 14.45
C ALA A 70 -24.88 -7.27 15.55
N TYR A 71 -25.19 -7.52 16.82
CA TYR A 71 -24.46 -6.89 17.93
C TYR A 71 -23.00 -7.37 17.99
N TRP A 72 -22.77 -8.67 17.78
CA TRP A 72 -21.41 -9.22 17.62
C TRP A 72 -20.65 -8.54 16.49
N GLY A 73 -21.29 -8.35 15.32
CA GLY A 73 -20.70 -7.73 14.15
C GLY A 73 -20.28 -6.27 14.38
N ILE A 74 -21.12 -5.48 15.05
CA ILE A 74 -20.75 -4.10 15.42
C ILE A 74 -19.54 -4.09 16.35
N SER A 75 -19.50 -4.99 17.34
CA SER A 75 -18.36 -5.12 18.26
C SER A 75 -17.08 -5.49 17.50
N PHE A 76 -17.16 -6.46 16.58
CA PHE A 76 -16.04 -6.93 15.77
C PHE A 76 -15.47 -5.80 14.89
N CYS A 77 -16.33 -5.08 14.16
CA CYS A 77 -15.91 -4.06 13.20
C CYS A 77 -15.46 -2.74 13.84
N SER A 78 -15.88 -2.45 15.09
CA SER A 78 -15.52 -1.20 15.78
C SER A 78 -14.08 -1.17 16.29
N GLY A 79 -13.37 -2.31 16.25
CA GLY A 79 -12.03 -2.46 16.82
C GLY A 79 -10.91 -2.48 15.79
N SER A 80 -9.70 -2.80 16.25
CA SER A 80 -8.57 -3.00 15.37
C SER A 80 -8.77 -4.18 14.40
N ASN A 81 -8.19 -4.08 13.22
CA ASN A 81 -8.05 -5.20 12.28
C ASN A 81 -6.58 -5.35 11.86
N TYR A 82 -6.29 -6.25 10.92
CA TYR A 82 -4.94 -6.52 10.44
C TYR A 82 -4.23 -5.27 9.87
N ASN A 83 -5.00 -4.39 9.21
CA ASN A 83 -4.48 -3.18 8.55
C ASN A 83 -4.43 -1.96 9.48
N LYS A 84 -5.43 -1.77 10.35
CA LYS A 84 -5.49 -0.70 11.36
C LYS A 84 -5.37 -1.30 12.77
N THR A 85 -4.14 -1.52 13.23
CA THR A 85 -3.84 -1.97 14.59
C THR A 85 -4.15 -0.90 15.65
N TRP A 86 -4.32 -1.28 16.92
CA TRP A 86 -4.57 -0.33 18.02
C TRP A 86 -3.53 0.78 18.19
N ALA A 87 -2.29 0.55 17.75
CA ALA A 87 -1.22 1.55 17.78
C ALA A 87 -1.45 2.70 16.78
N LEU A 88 -2.37 2.53 15.83
CA LEU A 88 -2.68 3.46 14.76
C LEU A 88 -3.94 4.28 15.03
N PHE A 89 -4.65 4.00 16.12
CA PHE A 89 -5.73 4.84 16.58
C PHE A 89 -5.12 6.00 17.37
N ASP A 90 -5.56 7.24 17.11
CA ASP A 90 -5.28 8.31 18.06
C ASP A 90 -5.99 8.04 19.39
N GLU A 91 -5.64 8.80 20.42
CA GLU A 91 -6.14 8.57 21.77
C GLU A 91 -7.67 8.57 21.84
N ARG A 92 -8.32 9.54 21.19
CA ARG A 92 -9.78 9.70 21.25
C ARG A 92 -10.49 8.65 20.42
N ASP A 93 -10.01 8.36 19.22
CA ASP A 93 -10.52 7.26 18.38
C ASP A 93 -10.42 5.93 19.14
N ARG A 94 -9.26 5.64 19.73
CA ARG A 94 -9.03 4.41 20.51
C ARG A 94 -10.00 4.28 21.69
N LEU A 95 -10.20 5.35 22.46
CA LEU A 95 -11.14 5.36 23.59
C LEU A 95 -12.57 5.05 23.15
N ASN A 96 -13.03 5.69 22.07
CA ASN A 96 -14.36 5.47 21.52
C ASN A 96 -14.53 4.05 21.00
N ALA A 97 -13.57 3.57 20.20
CA ALA A 97 -13.56 2.22 19.63
C ALA A 97 -13.58 1.15 20.73
N ILE A 98 -12.73 1.26 21.74
CA ILE A 98 -12.68 0.32 22.87
C ILE A 98 -14.03 0.25 23.60
N LYS A 99 -14.61 1.42 23.89
CA LYS A 99 -15.91 1.51 24.57
C LYS A 99 -17.02 0.89 23.73
N GLN A 100 -17.08 1.19 22.44
CA GLN A 100 -18.08 0.65 21.53
C GLN A 100 -17.94 -0.88 21.40
N CYS A 101 -16.73 -1.39 21.21
CA CYS A 101 -16.45 -2.82 21.16
C CYS A 101 -16.98 -3.54 22.41
N TYR A 102 -16.69 -2.99 23.61
CA TYR A 102 -17.16 -3.55 24.86
C TYR A 102 -18.69 -3.53 24.98
N ILE A 103 -19.33 -2.38 24.75
CA ILE A 103 -20.79 -2.22 24.88
C ILE A 103 -21.52 -3.25 24.00
N PHE A 104 -21.16 -3.34 22.72
CA PHE A 104 -21.83 -4.25 21.79
C PHE A 104 -21.48 -5.72 22.06
N SER A 105 -20.28 -6.03 22.56
CA SER A 105 -19.94 -7.38 23.01
C SER A 105 -20.80 -7.81 24.21
N GLN A 106 -21.03 -6.93 25.18
CA GLN A 106 -21.88 -7.21 26.33
C GLN A 106 -23.35 -7.34 25.94
N GLU A 107 -23.82 -6.56 24.96
CA GLU A 107 -25.19 -6.67 24.48
C GLU A 107 -25.44 -8.00 23.74
N ALA A 108 -24.48 -8.43 22.92
CA ALA A 108 -24.51 -9.77 22.32
C ALA A 108 -24.54 -10.86 23.42
N LEU A 109 -23.71 -10.73 24.46
CA LEU A 109 -23.69 -11.68 25.59
C LEU A 109 -25.04 -11.79 26.31
N ARG A 110 -25.71 -10.66 26.59
CA ARG A 110 -27.02 -10.65 27.26
C ARG A 110 -28.11 -11.36 26.46
N ARG A 111 -27.98 -11.37 25.12
CA ARG A 111 -28.95 -11.95 24.20
C ARG A 111 -28.58 -13.35 23.71
N THR A 112 -27.47 -13.92 24.21
CA THR A 112 -26.91 -15.23 23.78
C THR A 112 -27.93 -16.37 23.78
N ASN A 113 -28.96 -16.34 24.63
CA ASN A 113 -29.99 -17.38 24.66
C ASN A 113 -30.85 -17.45 23.39
N ASN A 114 -30.86 -16.39 22.57
CA ASN A 114 -31.54 -16.37 21.27
C ASN A 114 -30.67 -16.92 20.12
N ALA A 115 -29.40 -17.23 20.40
CA ALA A 115 -28.42 -17.68 19.41
C ALA A 115 -28.26 -19.21 19.41
N SER A 116 -27.95 -19.77 18.25
CA SER A 116 -27.55 -21.17 18.08
C SER A 116 -26.15 -21.44 18.66
N ASP A 117 -25.80 -22.71 18.90
CA ASP A 117 -24.59 -23.09 19.64
C ASP A 117 -23.29 -22.46 19.08
N TRP A 118 -23.13 -22.41 17.76
CA TRP A 118 -21.94 -21.81 17.13
C TRP A 118 -21.91 -20.29 17.28
N GLU A 119 -23.06 -19.62 17.19
CA GLU A 119 -23.19 -18.16 17.41
C GLU A 119 -22.83 -17.82 18.85
N GLN A 120 -23.36 -18.60 19.82
CA GLN A 120 -23.01 -18.43 21.22
C GLN A 120 -21.51 -18.57 21.46
N ALA A 121 -20.86 -19.52 20.77
CA ALA A 121 -19.42 -19.74 20.85
C ALA A 121 -18.64 -18.52 20.34
N LEU A 122 -19.00 -17.96 19.18
CA LEU A 122 -18.37 -16.76 18.62
C LEU A 122 -18.56 -15.53 19.51
N ILE A 123 -19.76 -15.34 20.06
CA ILE A 123 -20.07 -14.24 20.99
C ILE A 123 -19.19 -14.33 22.24
N LYS A 124 -19.12 -15.52 22.85
CA LYS A 124 -18.28 -15.77 24.04
C LYS A 124 -16.79 -15.59 23.73
N ALA A 125 -16.34 -15.97 22.54
CA ALA A 125 -14.97 -15.75 22.10
C ALA A 125 -14.66 -14.25 21.96
N LEU A 126 -15.49 -13.49 21.24
CA LEU A 126 -15.27 -12.05 21.02
C LEU A 126 -15.24 -11.26 22.35
N ALA A 127 -16.04 -11.66 23.34
CA ALA A 127 -16.00 -11.06 24.68
C ALA A 127 -14.64 -11.20 25.38
N LYS A 128 -13.80 -12.17 25.00
CA LYS A 128 -12.41 -12.27 25.48
C LYS A 128 -11.52 -11.19 24.89
N ARG A 129 -11.83 -10.69 23.69
CA ARG A 129 -11.16 -9.54 23.06
C ARG A 129 -11.50 -8.23 23.76
N TYR A 130 -12.72 -8.14 24.31
CA TYR A 130 -13.27 -6.93 24.93
C TYR A 130 -13.84 -7.23 26.33
N PRO A 131 -13.00 -7.56 27.32
CA PRO A 131 -13.47 -7.96 28.65
C PRO A 131 -14.01 -6.78 29.50
N ASN A 132 -13.62 -5.55 29.17
CA ASN A 132 -14.05 -4.31 29.80
C ASN A 132 -13.86 -3.13 28.81
N ASP A 133 -14.17 -1.91 29.22
CA ASP A 133 -13.92 -0.66 28.47
C ASP A 133 -12.68 0.11 28.95
N ASP A 134 -11.82 -0.50 29.78
CA ASP A 134 -10.57 0.12 30.23
C ASP A 134 -9.59 0.26 29.06
N PRO A 135 -9.23 1.49 28.65
CA PRO A 135 -8.32 1.72 27.53
C PRO A 135 -6.85 1.44 27.86
N SER A 136 -6.51 1.29 29.14
CA SER A 136 -5.14 1.01 29.60
C SER A 136 -4.80 -0.48 29.61
N ARG A 137 -5.78 -1.35 29.35
CA ARG A 137 -5.59 -2.80 29.33
C ARG A 137 -4.58 -3.25 28.27
N ASP A 138 -4.00 -4.41 28.49
CA ASP A 138 -3.14 -5.06 27.50
C ASP A 138 -3.97 -5.60 26.32
N LEU A 139 -4.11 -4.76 25.29
CA LEU A 139 -4.86 -5.07 24.07
C LEU A 139 -4.24 -6.25 23.28
N ALA A 140 -2.93 -6.46 23.38
CA ALA A 140 -2.27 -7.60 22.74
C ALA A 140 -2.63 -8.90 23.46
N ARG A 141 -2.67 -8.89 24.80
CA ARG A 141 -3.18 -10.02 25.60
C ARG A 141 -4.64 -10.31 25.32
N CYS A 142 -5.47 -9.28 25.16
CA CYS A 142 -6.88 -9.46 24.80
C CYS A 142 -7.04 -10.10 23.40
N SER A 143 -6.21 -9.70 22.44
CA SER A 143 -6.21 -10.28 21.08
C SER A 143 -5.78 -11.76 21.11
N ARG A 144 -4.77 -12.12 21.91
CA ARG A 144 -4.38 -13.52 22.15
C ARG A 144 -5.50 -14.33 22.81
N ALA A 145 -6.15 -13.77 23.83
CA ALA A 145 -7.27 -14.44 24.50
C ALA A 145 -8.46 -14.70 23.56
N TYR A 146 -8.70 -13.81 22.60
CA TYR A 146 -9.67 -14.02 21.53
C TYR A 146 -9.24 -15.14 20.57
N ALA A 147 -8.00 -15.13 20.09
CA ALA A 147 -7.47 -16.17 19.21
C ALA A 147 -7.51 -17.56 19.88
N ASP A 148 -7.18 -17.65 21.17
CA ASP A 148 -7.28 -18.88 21.94
C ASP A 148 -8.72 -19.38 22.04
N ALA A 149 -9.67 -18.49 22.31
CA ALA A 149 -11.09 -18.86 22.33
C ALA A 149 -11.60 -19.28 20.94
N MET A 150 -11.17 -18.59 19.88
CA MET A 150 -11.50 -18.95 18.49
C MET A 150 -10.94 -20.32 18.09
N ARG A 151 -9.80 -20.74 18.65
CA ARG A 151 -9.28 -22.09 18.44
C ARG A 151 -10.24 -23.16 18.95
N ASP A 152 -10.89 -22.92 20.09
CA ASP A 152 -11.89 -23.84 20.64
C ASP A 152 -13.19 -23.83 19.81
N VAL A 153 -13.61 -22.65 19.31
CA VAL A 153 -14.71 -22.53 18.34
C VAL A 153 -14.40 -23.33 17.07
N TYR A 154 -13.20 -23.15 16.51
CA TYR A 154 -12.76 -23.86 15.31
C TYR A 154 -12.78 -25.39 15.50
N ARG A 155 -12.29 -25.88 16.63
CA ARG A 155 -12.29 -27.31 16.95
C ARG A 155 -13.70 -27.90 17.05
N SER A 156 -14.64 -27.12 17.56
CA SER A 156 -16.02 -27.57 17.82
C SER A 156 -16.91 -27.46 16.59
N PHE A 157 -16.76 -26.41 15.79
CA PHE A 157 -17.70 -26.06 14.71
C PHE A 157 -17.03 -25.79 13.36
N GLY A 158 -15.73 -25.48 13.33
CA GLY A 158 -15.10 -24.79 12.21
C GLY A 158 -14.42 -25.66 11.15
N ARG A 159 -14.28 -26.97 11.34
CA ARG A 159 -13.47 -27.81 10.42
C ARG A 159 -13.93 -27.78 8.96
N GLN A 160 -15.20 -27.47 8.70
CA GLN A 160 -15.79 -27.37 7.36
C GLN A 160 -16.55 -26.06 7.14
N ASP A 161 -16.43 -25.10 8.05
CA ASP A 161 -17.16 -23.82 7.98
C ASP A 161 -16.17 -22.70 7.62
N PHE A 162 -16.33 -22.14 6.41
CA PHE A 162 -15.42 -21.13 5.87
C PHE A 162 -15.43 -19.81 6.66
N ASP A 163 -16.56 -19.41 7.25
CA ASP A 163 -16.61 -18.20 8.08
C ASP A 163 -15.84 -18.40 9.38
N ILE A 164 -16.00 -19.55 10.05
CA ILE A 164 -15.26 -19.85 11.29
C ILE A 164 -13.77 -20.01 11.00
N ILE A 165 -13.40 -20.63 9.88
CA ILE A 165 -12.02 -20.70 9.41
C ILE A 165 -11.45 -19.28 9.22
N THR A 166 -12.18 -18.42 8.52
CA THR A 166 -11.76 -17.04 8.21
C THR A 166 -11.59 -16.24 9.49
N LEU A 167 -12.57 -16.26 10.38
CA LEU A 167 -12.54 -15.52 11.65
C LEU A 167 -11.43 -16.03 12.57
N PHE A 168 -11.13 -17.33 12.56
CA PHE A 168 -10.02 -17.88 13.33
C PHE A 168 -8.67 -17.49 12.74
N ALA A 169 -8.52 -17.52 11.41
CA ALA A 169 -7.33 -17.03 10.73
C ALA A 169 -7.09 -15.54 11.05
N ASP A 170 -8.12 -14.69 10.92
CA ASP A 170 -8.06 -13.27 11.30
C ASP A 170 -7.61 -13.09 12.76
N ALA A 171 -8.20 -13.84 13.70
CA ALA A 171 -7.86 -13.74 15.12
C ALA A 171 -6.37 -14.07 15.38
N LEU A 172 -5.84 -15.12 14.73
CA LEU A 172 -4.43 -15.49 14.81
C LEU A 172 -3.53 -14.43 14.17
N MET A 173 -3.86 -13.95 12.97
CA MET A 173 -3.08 -12.93 12.26
C MET A 173 -2.99 -11.63 13.07
N ASN A 174 -4.07 -11.22 13.74
CA ASN A 174 -4.11 -10.05 14.63
C ASN A 174 -3.25 -10.20 15.91
N CYS A 175 -2.73 -11.40 16.22
CA CYS A 175 -1.75 -11.57 17.30
C CYS A 175 -0.33 -11.12 16.88
N ALA A 176 -0.04 -11.07 15.57
CA ALA A 176 1.25 -10.69 15.01
C ALA A 176 1.06 -9.91 13.69
N PRO A 177 0.32 -8.78 13.69
CA PRO A 177 0.02 -8.03 12.47
C PRO A 177 1.32 -7.56 11.80
N ARG A 178 1.47 -7.87 10.50
CA ARG A 178 2.70 -7.63 9.70
C ARG A 178 3.99 -8.19 10.32
N LYS A 179 3.87 -9.24 11.14
CA LYS A 179 4.97 -9.93 11.83
C LYS A 179 4.85 -11.46 11.74
N LEU A 180 4.24 -11.95 10.65
CA LEU A 180 4.17 -13.38 10.33
C LEU A 180 5.41 -13.84 9.56
N TYR A 181 6.01 -12.94 8.80
CA TYR A 181 7.24 -13.14 8.04
C TYR A 181 8.27 -12.07 8.42
N ASP A 182 9.54 -12.44 8.40
CA ASP A 182 10.64 -11.51 8.59
C ASP A 182 10.72 -10.58 7.39
N ALA A 183 10.66 -9.27 7.64
CA ALA A 183 10.58 -8.26 6.57
C ALA A 183 11.83 -8.23 5.66
N SER A 184 12.95 -8.80 6.10
CA SER A 184 14.19 -8.81 5.30
C SER A 184 14.29 -10.02 4.38
N THR A 185 13.98 -11.20 4.93
CA THR A 185 14.17 -12.48 4.25
C THR A 185 12.89 -13.02 3.63
N GLY A 186 11.72 -12.55 4.07
CA GLY A 186 10.42 -13.13 3.74
C GLY A 186 10.23 -14.55 4.31
N LEU A 187 11.07 -14.97 5.26
CA LEU A 187 10.94 -16.28 5.91
C LEU A 187 9.92 -16.21 7.06
N PRO A 188 9.16 -17.29 7.32
CA PRO A 188 8.21 -17.33 8.43
C PRO A 188 8.89 -17.06 9.78
N ILE A 189 8.27 -16.24 10.63
CA ILE A 189 8.71 -16.03 12.01
C ILE A 189 8.15 -17.15 12.89
N GLU A 190 9.00 -18.07 13.34
CA GLU A 190 8.58 -19.28 14.08
C GLU A 190 7.80 -19.00 15.37
N SER A 191 8.07 -17.87 16.03
CA SER A 191 7.37 -17.45 17.25
C SER A 191 6.00 -16.81 16.99
N SER A 192 5.66 -16.55 15.72
CA SER A 192 4.36 -16.04 15.29
C SER A 192 3.41 -17.20 14.95
N PRO A 193 2.10 -16.97 14.81
CA PRO A 193 1.16 -18.02 14.43
C PRO A 193 1.19 -18.39 12.93
N VAL A 194 2.19 -17.93 12.17
CA VAL A 194 2.29 -18.08 10.70
C VAL A 194 2.04 -19.51 10.20
N PHE A 195 2.61 -20.54 10.85
CA PHE A 195 2.41 -21.92 10.42
C PHE A 195 1.00 -22.44 10.68
N GLU A 196 0.38 -22.03 11.79
CA GLU A 196 -1.00 -22.42 12.13
C GLU A 196 -1.98 -21.76 11.14
N VAL A 197 -1.79 -20.46 10.86
CA VAL A 197 -2.61 -19.73 9.88
C VAL A 197 -2.43 -20.33 8.48
N LYS A 198 -1.19 -20.63 8.08
CA LYS A 198 -0.91 -21.20 6.76
C LYS A 198 -1.55 -22.58 6.59
N ASP A 199 -1.41 -23.50 7.55
CA ASP A 199 -2.05 -24.82 7.47
C ASP A 199 -3.59 -24.69 7.38
N LEU A 200 -4.17 -23.82 8.22
CA LEU A 200 -5.60 -23.59 8.26
C LEU A 200 -6.14 -23.15 6.88
N LEU A 201 -5.50 -22.15 6.27
CA LEU A 201 -5.93 -21.59 4.99
C LEU A 201 -5.55 -22.47 3.79
N ASP A 202 -4.37 -23.11 3.80
CA ASP A 202 -3.98 -24.08 2.74
C ASP A 202 -4.99 -25.22 2.63
N ARG A 203 -5.54 -25.69 3.77
CA ARG A 203 -6.60 -26.70 3.78
C ARG A 203 -7.92 -26.14 3.26
N ALA A 204 -8.31 -24.95 3.70
CA ALA A 204 -9.56 -24.31 3.30
C ALA A 204 -9.62 -24.07 1.78
N LEU A 205 -8.53 -23.59 1.17
CA LEU A 205 -8.44 -23.33 -0.27
C LEU A 205 -8.52 -24.59 -1.15
N LYS A 206 -8.43 -25.79 -0.56
CA LYS A 206 -8.58 -27.07 -1.26
C LYS A 206 -9.98 -27.67 -1.08
N MET A 207 -10.82 -27.08 -0.25
CA MET A 207 -12.16 -27.57 0.01
C MET A 207 -13.12 -27.19 -1.13
N PRO A 208 -14.12 -28.03 -1.43
CA PRO A 208 -15.12 -27.69 -2.44
C PRO A 208 -15.87 -26.40 -2.10
N LYS A 209 -16.17 -25.57 -3.12
CA LYS A 209 -16.95 -24.33 -3.02
C LYS A 209 -16.28 -23.18 -2.26
N VAL A 210 -14.99 -23.29 -1.92
CA VAL A 210 -14.26 -22.18 -1.29
C VAL A 210 -14.22 -20.94 -2.17
N GLU A 211 -14.25 -21.11 -3.48
CA GLU A 211 -14.30 -20.05 -4.50
C GLU A 211 -15.58 -19.20 -4.45
N LEU A 212 -16.62 -19.67 -3.74
CA LEU A 212 -17.86 -18.92 -3.51
C LEU A 212 -17.84 -18.12 -2.19
N HIS A 213 -16.73 -18.19 -1.44
CA HIS A 213 -16.61 -17.56 -0.13
C HIS A 213 -15.47 -16.51 -0.13
N PRO A 214 -15.71 -15.28 0.35
CA PRO A 214 -14.70 -14.21 0.26
C PRO A 214 -13.55 -14.35 1.25
N GLY A 215 -13.81 -14.94 2.42
CA GLY A 215 -12.90 -14.96 3.56
C GLY A 215 -11.55 -15.68 3.37
N PRO A 216 -11.51 -17.00 3.07
CA PRO A 216 -10.25 -17.75 3.08
C PRO A 216 -9.23 -17.25 2.06
N ALA A 217 -9.68 -16.93 0.84
CA ALA A 217 -8.81 -16.38 -0.20
C ALA A 217 -8.26 -15.00 0.17
N HIS A 218 -9.11 -14.14 0.73
CA HIS A 218 -8.68 -12.82 1.23
C HIS A 218 -7.58 -12.94 2.29
N MET A 219 -7.82 -13.73 3.34
CA MET A 219 -6.83 -13.90 4.42
C MET A 219 -5.54 -14.54 3.94
N TYR A 220 -5.61 -15.42 2.93
CA TYR A 220 -4.42 -16.06 2.36
C TYR A 220 -3.54 -15.07 1.60
N ILE A 221 -4.14 -14.10 0.91
CA ILE A 221 -3.40 -13.03 0.24
C ILE A 221 -2.62 -12.21 1.27
N HIS A 222 -3.30 -11.73 2.32
CA HIS A 222 -2.65 -10.99 3.41
C HIS A 222 -1.57 -11.78 4.14
N LEU A 223 -1.75 -13.10 4.28
CA LEU A 223 -0.72 -13.97 4.83
C LEU A 223 0.53 -13.97 3.94
N MET A 224 0.37 -14.05 2.62
CA MET A 224 1.47 -14.34 1.71
C MET A 224 2.20 -13.11 1.16
N GLU A 225 1.64 -11.90 1.27
CA GLU A 225 2.20 -10.66 0.72
C GLU A 225 3.66 -10.40 1.19
N MET A 226 3.95 -10.62 2.48
CA MET A 226 5.30 -10.44 3.03
C MET A 226 6.23 -11.67 2.85
N SER A 227 5.74 -12.76 2.28
CA SER A 227 6.51 -14.00 2.19
C SER A 227 7.60 -13.94 1.12
N ALA A 228 8.59 -14.83 1.22
CA ALA A 228 9.58 -15.03 0.16
C ALA A 228 8.98 -15.60 -1.13
N THR A 229 7.75 -16.14 -1.06
CA THR A 229 7.07 -16.84 -2.15
C THR A 229 5.64 -16.34 -2.35
N PRO A 230 5.41 -15.04 -2.61
CA PRO A 230 4.06 -14.48 -2.75
C PRO A 230 3.29 -15.12 -3.91
N GLN A 231 3.98 -15.65 -4.92
CA GLN A 231 3.38 -16.36 -6.05
C GLN A 231 2.54 -17.58 -5.64
N ALA A 232 2.74 -18.14 -4.44
CA ALA A 232 1.90 -19.21 -3.91
C ALA A 232 0.44 -18.77 -3.70
N ALA A 233 0.18 -17.47 -3.55
CA ALA A 233 -1.16 -16.92 -3.41
C ALA A 233 -1.87 -16.61 -4.72
N LEU A 234 -1.23 -16.80 -5.89
CA LEU A 234 -1.89 -16.56 -7.19
C LEU A 234 -3.22 -17.31 -7.34
N PRO A 235 -3.38 -18.60 -6.95
CA PRO A 235 -4.68 -19.25 -7.00
C PRO A 235 -5.74 -18.58 -6.11
N ALA A 236 -5.37 -18.13 -4.90
CA ALA A 236 -6.27 -17.42 -4.01
C ALA A 236 -6.65 -16.04 -4.57
N ALA A 237 -5.67 -15.33 -5.17
CA ALA A 237 -5.90 -14.10 -5.89
C ALA A 237 -6.93 -14.28 -7.01
N GLU A 238 -6.84 -15.36 -7.80
CA GLU A 238 -7.84 -15.65 -8.83
C GLU A 238 -9.23 -15.98 -8.25
N MET A 239 -9.32 -16.68 -7.12
CA MET A 239 -10.62 -17.04 -6.51
C MET A 239 -11.44 -15.84 -6.04
N ILE A 240 -10.78 -14.80 -5.52
CA ILE A 240 -11.48 -13.64 -4.95
C ILE A 240 -11.80 -12.58 -6.01
N ARG A 241 -11.16 -12.64 -7.20
CA ARG A 241 -11.44 -11.70 -8.29
C ARG A 241 -12.93 -11.74 -8.64
N GLU A 242 -13.54 -10.55 -8.71
CA GLU A 242 -14.90 -10.32 -9.20
C GLU A 242 -16.04 -10.97 -8.39
N ILE A 243 -15.78 -11.55 -7.21
CA ILE A 243 -16.84 -12.18 -6.39
C ILE A 243 -17.92 -11.16 -5.96
N PHE A 244 -17.51 -9.91 -5.68
CA PHE A 244 -18.38 -8.81 -5.26
C PHE A 244 -18.06 -7.53 -6.07
N PRO A 245 -18.94 -7.13 -7.01
CA PRO A 245 -18.62 -6.08 -7.98
C PRO A 245 -18.61 -4.64 -7.44
N ASP A 246 -19.14 -4.38 -6.24
CA ASP A 246 -19.16 -3.03 -5.64
C ASP A 246 -18.25 -2.90 -4.40
N THR A 247 -17.31 -3.82 -4.19
CA THR A 247 -16.37 -3.80 -3.07
C THR A 247 -14.95 -3.52 -3.58
N GLY A 248 -14.46 -2.28 -3.43
CA GLY A 248 -13.14 -1.86 -3.93
C GLY A 248 -12.01 -2.76 -3.43
N HIS A 249 -11.95 -2.94 -2.12
CA HIS A 249 -10.93 -3.75 -1.47
C HIS A 249 -10.82 -5.18 -2.03
N THR A 250 -11.94 -5.84 -2.34
CA THR A 250 -11.95 -7.21 -2.91
C THR A 250 -11.30 -7.27 -4.29
N PHE A 251 -11.50 -6.25 -5.13
CA PHE A 251 -10.77 -6.15 -6.40
C PHE A 251 -9.30 -5.82 -6.19
N HIS A 252 -9.00 -4.99 -5.19
CA HIS A 252 -7.64 -4.56 -4.88
C HIS A 252 -6.77 -5.68 -4.32
N MET A 253 -7.30 -6.55 -3.45
CA MET A 253 -6.51 -7.58 -2.75
C MET A 253 -5.62 -8.43 -3.68
N PRO A 254 -6.12 -9.00 -4.80
CA PRO A 254 -5.28 -9.69 -5.78
C PRO A 254 -4.09 -8.87 -6.31
N ALA A 255 -4.24 -7.54 -6.42
CA ALA A 255 -3.24 -6.66 -6.98
C ALA A 255 -1.96 -6.58 -6.11
N HIS A 256 -2.05 -6.82 -4.79
CA HIS A 256 -0.88 -6.99 -3.92
C HIS A 256 0.05 -8.08 -4.46
N ILE A 257 -0.52 -9.26 -4.77
CA ILE A 257 0.28 -10.36 -5.33
C ILE A 257 0.73 -10.06 -6.75
N ASP A 258 -0.13 -9.44 -7.56
CA ASP A 258 0.20 -9.09 -8.95
C ASP A 258 1.43 -8.18 -9.03
N VAL A 259 1.54 -7.13 -8.20
CA VAL A 259 2.73 -6.26 -8.19
C VAL A 259 3.98 -6.97 -7.69
N LEU A 260 3.86 -7.82 -6.67
CA LEU A 260 4.99 -8.58 -6.11
C LEU A 260 5.58 -9.61 -7.08
N VAL A 261 4.79 -10.12 -8.02
CA VAL A 261 5.25 -11.05 -9.07
C VAL A 261 5.53 -10.35 -10.41
N GLY A 262 5.33 -9.04 -10.49
CA GLY A 262 5.56 -8.25 -11.70
C GLY A 262 4.49 -8.35 -12.77
N ASP A 263 3.26 -8.76 -12.44
CA ASP A 263 2.12 -8.73 -13.35
C ASP A 263 1.42 -7.37 -13.29
N TYR A 264 2.13 -6.33 -13.73
CA TYR A 264 1.61 -4.96 -13.73
C TYR A 264 0.36 -4.78 -14.60
N ARG A 265 0.15 -5.64 -15.59
CA ARG A 265 -1.07 -5.63 -16.42
C ARG A 265 -2.29 -5.97 -15.57
N ARG A 266 -2.26 -7.08 -14.82
CA ARG A 266 -3.36 -7.42 -13.90
C ARG A 266 -3.47 -6.45 -12.74
N ALA A 267 -2.36 -6.00 -12.17
CA ALA A 267 -2.39 -5.00 -11.09
C ALA A 267 -3.12 -3.71 -11.52
N VAL A 268 -2.86 -3.20 -12.74
CA VAL A 268 -3.57 -2.04 -13.29
C VAL A 268 -5.05 -2.34 -13.54
N GLU A 269 -5.37 -3.48 -14.14
CA GLU A 269 -6.76 -3.85 -14.44
C GLU A 269 -7.63 -3.91 -13.17
N TYR A 270 -7.15 -4.61 -12.15
CA TYR A 270 -7.94 -4.88 -10.96
C TYR A 270 -7.97 -3.70 -9.99
N ASN A 271 -6.89 -2.92 -9.88
CA ASN A 271 -6.97 -1.65 -9.16
C ASN A 271 -7.88 -0.64 -9.87
N LEU A 272 -7.96 -0.64 -11.21
CA LEU A 272 -8.94 0.19 -11.90
C LEU A 272 -10.37 -0.21 -11.53
N LYS A 273 -10.70 -1.51 -11.52
CA LYS A 273 -12.01 -2.02 -11.06
C LYS A 273 -12.27 -1.62 -9.59
N ALA A 274 -11.25 -1.72 -8.73
CA ALA A 274 -11.35 -1.32 -7.34
C ALA A 274 -11.74 0.16 -7.20
N THR A 275 -11.04 1.07 -7.88
CA THR A 275 -11.34 2.51 -7.83
C THR A 275 -12.74 2.84 -8.36
N VAL A 276 -13.24 2.10 -9.36
CA VAL A 276 -14.61 2.29 -9.89
C VAL A 276 -15.67 1.86 -8.88
N ALA A 277 -15.47 0.70 -8.25
CA ALA A 277 -16.36 0.22 -7.17
C ALA A 277 -16.37 1.20 -5.99
N ASP A 278 -15.19 1.71 -5.62
CA ASP A 278 -15.05 2.68 -4.56
C ASP A 278 -15.70 4.02 -4.91
N ASP A 279 -15.54 4.55 -6.12
CA ASP A 279 -16.17 5.81 -6.53
C ASP A 279 -17.70 5.75 -6.38
N LYS A 280 -18.30 4.61 -6.68
CA LYS A 280 -19.73 4.36 -6.42
C LYS A 280 -20.07 4.41 -4.93
N TYR A 281 -19.20 3.90 -4.06
CA TYR A 281 -19.35 4.03 -2.61
C TYR A 281 -19.26 5.50 -2.17
N PHE A 282 -18.25 6.23 -2.61
CA PHE A 282 -18.03 7.62 -2.23
C PHE A 282 -19.12 8.56 -2.73
N GLU A 283 -19.67 8.34 -3.93
CA GLU A 283 -20.79 9.11 -4.45
C GLU A 283 -22.02 9.01 -3.53
N LYS A 284 -22.27 7.83 -2.95
CA LYS A 284 -23.43 7.59 -2.08
C LYS A 284 -23.18 7.95 -0.62
N ASN A 285 -21.99 7.68 -0.11
CA ASN A 285 -21.69 7.70 1.33
C ASN A 285 -20.76 8.85 1.75
N GLY A 286 -20.15 9.55 0.79
CA GLY A 286 -19.17 10.61 1.05
C GLY A 286 -17.80 10.10 1.51
N GLY A 287 -16.93 11.04 1.89
CA GLY A 287 -15.52 10.78 2.21
C GLY A 287 -15.12 10.95 3.68
N LEU A 288 -16.03 11.32 4.57
CA LEU A 288 -15.74 11.60 5.98
C LEU A 288 -15.68 10.33 6.84
N THR A 289 -15.00 9.30 6.34
CA THR A 289 -14.86 7.99 6.97
C THR A 289 -13.40 7.53 6.87
N PHE A 290 -12.97 6.61 7.74
CA PHE A 290 -11.62 6.06 7.61
C PHE A 290 -11.50 5.18 6.36
N TYR A 291 -12.61 4.64 5.85
CA TYR A 291 -12.63 3.90 4.58
C TYR A 291 -12.06 4.69 3.39
N SER A 292 -12.11 6.03 3.42
CA SER A 292 -11.44 6.87 2.42
C SER A 292 -9.95 6.58 2.29
N TYR A 293 -9.27 6.11 3.35
CA TYR A 293 -7.86 5.75 3.28
C TYR A 293 -7.66 4.52 2.39
N TYR A 294 -8.50 3.50 2.54
CA TYR A 294 -8.48 2.30 1.69
C TYR A 294 -8.77 2.67 0.23
N ARG A 295 -9.76 3.53 -0.02
CA ARG A 295 -10.02 4.04 -1.38
C ARG A 295 -8.80 4.69 -2.03
N LEU A 296 -8.15 5.59 -1.28
CA LEU A 296 -6.97 6.31 -1.78
C LEU A 296 -5.76 5.37 -1.94
N HIS A 297 -5.68 4.32 -1.13
CA HIS A 297 -4.70 3.25 -1.27
C HIS A 297 -4.88 2.45 -2.57
N ASP A 298 -6.12 2.11 -2.94
CA ASP A 298 -6.43 1.42 -4.19
C ASP A 298 -6.03 2.30 -5.41
N TYR A 299 -6.28 3.61 -5.34
CA TYR A 299 -5.76 4.58 -6.31
C TYR A 299 -4.23 4.63 -6.34
N HIS A 300 -3.58 4.69 -5.19
CA HIS A 300 -2.13 4.73 -5.09
C HIS A 300 -1.49 3.49 -5.71
N SER A 301 -2.07 2.30 -5.47
CA SER A 301 -1.65 1.03 -6.08
C SER A 301 -1.88 1.00 -7.59
N LEU A 302 -3.00 1.55 -8.09
CA LEU A 302 -3.22 1.74 -9.52
C LEU A 302 -2.13 2.60 -10.16
N ILE A 303 -1.84 3.76 -9.55
CA ILE A 303 -0.86 4.72 -10.05
C ILE A 303 0.53 4.09 -10.07
N TYR A 304 0.90 3.39 -9.00
CA TYR A 304 2.19 2.71 -8.88
C TYR A 304 2.37 1.63 -9.95
N ALA A 305 1.39 0.73 -10.09
CA ALA A 305 1.42 -0.32 -11.10
C ALA A 305 1.45 0.27 -12.53
N ALA A 306 0.71 1.35 -12.77
CA ALA A 306 0.70 2.04 -14.05
C ALA A 306 2.08 2.68 -14.35
N MET A 307 2.73 3.28 -13.36
CA MET A 307 4.09 3.80 -13.50
C MET A 307 5.09 2.69 -13.83
N LEU A 308 5.08 1.58 -13.10
CA LEU A 308 6.02 0.46 -13.34
C LEU A 308 5.72 -0.33 -14.62
N GLY A 309 4.49 -0.25 -15.13
CA GLY A 309 4.10 -0.80 -16.43
C GLY A 309 4.27 0.17 -17.62
N GLY A 310 4.73 1.40 -17.40
CA GLY A 310 4.88 2.40 -18.47
C GLY A 310 3.56 2.92 -19.05
N LYS A 311 2.47 2.94 -18.25
CA LYS A 311 1.11 3.35 -18.64
C LYS A 311 0.77 4.76 -18.14
N SER A 312 1.31 5.78 -18.81
CA SER A 312 1.17 7.19 -18.46
C SER A 312 -0.29 7.65 -18.40
N LYS A 313 -1.14 7.23 -19.34
CA LYS A 313 -2.55 7.66 -19.37
C LYS A 313 -3.32 7.16 -18.15
N ALA A 314 -3.08 5.91 -17.77
CA ALA A 314 -3.70 5.31 -16.58
C ALA A 314 -3.21 6.00 -15.30
N ALA A 315 -1.89 6.23 -15.18
CA ALA A 315 -1.31 6.90 -14.01
C ALA A 315 -1.85 8.34 -13.84
N LEU A 316 -1.91 9.13 -14.92
CA LEU A 316 -2.42 10.50 -14.88
C LEU A 316 -3.92 10.53 -14.57
N SER A 317 -4.73 9.72 -15.26
CA SER A 317 -6.18 9.66 -15.04
C SER A 317 -6.53 9.22 -13.61
N ALA A 318 -5.83 8.22 -13.08
CA ALA A 318 -6.00 7.78 -11.70
C ALA A 318 -5.59 8.87 -10.70
N THR A 319 -4.49 9.59 -10.96
CA THR A 319 -4.03 10.71 -10.13
C THR A 319 -5.06 11.83 -10.08
N ASP A 320 -5.63 12.23 -11.24
CA ASP A 320 -6.66 13.27 -11.32
C ASP A 320 -7.92 12.88 -10.53
N ARG A 321 -8.39 11.62 -10.68
CA ARG A 321 -9.53 11.09 -9.94
C ARG A 321 -9.27 11.03 -8.43
N MET A 322 -8.10 10.54 -8.02
CA MET A 322 -7.70 10.46 -6.61
C MET A 322 -7.70 11.84 -5.96
N GLU A 323 -7.00 12.81 -6.55
CA GLU A 323 -6.87 14.16 -5.99
C GLU A 323 -8.20 14.90 -5.88
N ALA A 324 -9.13 14.67 -6.83
CA ALA A 324 -10.47 15.27 -6.82
C ALA A 324 -11.31 14.85 -5.60
N THR A 325 -10.99 13.70 -4.98
CA THR A 325 -11.71 13.19 -3.80
C THR A 325 -11.03 13.54 -2.47
N ILE A 326 -9.84 14.15 -2.51
CA ILE A 326 -9.12 14.62 -1.31
C ILE A 326 -9.44 16.11 -1.11
N THR A 327 -10.51 16.37 -0.35
CA THR A 327 -10.97 17.71 0.00
C THR A 327 -10.30 18.22 1.27
N GLU A 328 -10.26 19.55 1.42
CA GLU A 328 -9.77 20.19 2.64
C GLU A 328 -10.59 19.77 3.88
N GLU A 329 -11.91 19.62 3.72
CA GLU A 329 -12.81 19.15 4.79
C GLU A 329 -12.36 17.79 5.35
N ILE A 330 -12.04 16.84 4.46
CA ILE A 330 -11.52 15.52 4.86
C ILE A 330 -10.20 15.67 5.63
N LEU A 331 -9.27 16.47 5.10
CA LEU A 331 -7.95 16.64 5.73
C LEU A 331 -8.04 17.36 7.09
N ARG A 332 -9.04 18.21 7.32
CA ARG A 332 -9.25 18.91 8.58
C ARG A 332 -9.93 18.07 9.67
N VAL A 333 -10.32 16.81 9.40
CA VAL A 333 -10.84 15.91 10.44
C VAL A 333 -9.74 15.60 11.47
N GLU A 334 -9.94 16.04 12.71
CA GLU A 334 -8.97 15.90 13.82
C GLU A 334 -8.97 14.52 14.47
N THR A 335 -10.07 13.78 14.42
CA THR A 335 -10.19 12.42 14.97
C THR A 335 -10.90 11.54 13.92
N PRO A 336 -10.21 10.62 13.22
CA PRO A 336 -8.87 10.09 13.51
C PRO A 336 -7.68 10.79 12.82
N ALA A 337 -7.62 12.12 12.87
CA ALA A 337 -6.55 12.95 12.29
C ALA A 337 -6.26 12.61 10.82
N LEU A 338 -7.25 12.70 9.94
CA LEU A 338 -7.17 12.14 8.58
C LEU A 338 -6.05 12.72 7.72
N ALA A 339 -5.61 13.96 7.94
CA ALA A 339 -4.44 14.48 7.24
C ALA A 339 -3.14 13.69 7.53
N ASN A 340 -3.01 13.04 8.69
CA ASN A 340 -1.87 12.15 8.97
C ASN A 340 -1.82 10.94 8.04
N TRP A 341 -2.98 10.53 7.52
CA TRP A 341 -3.17 9.35 6.70
C TRP A 341 -3.28 9.65 5.20
N MET A 342 -3.84 10.81 4.86
CA MET A 342 -4.36 11.04 3.51
C MET A 342 -3.69 12.20 2.78
N GLU A 343 -3.03 13.13 3.48
CA GLU A 343 -2.51 14.33 2.81
C GLU A 343 -1.40 14.00 1.81
N PHE A 344 -0.58 12.98 2.10
CA PHE A 344 0.51 12.56 1.21
C PHE A 344 0.03 12.14 -0.18
N PHE A 345 -1.20 11.63 -0.32
CA PHE A 345 -1.71 11.21 -1.63
C PHE A 345 -1.78 12.38 -2.63
N LYS A 346 -1.92 13.63 -2.16
CA LYS A 346 -1.86 14.83 -3.03
C LYS A 346 -0.44 15.14 -3.54
N ALA A 347 0.59 14.51 -2.96
CA ALA A 347 1.96 14.62 -3.43
C ALA A 347 2.31 13.62 -4.55
N VAL A 348 1.50 12.57 -4.75
CA VAL A 348 1.77 11.47 -5.71
C VAL A 348 1.98 11.97 -7.14
N ARG A 349 1.28 13.03 -7.56
CA ARG A 349 1.43 13.63 -8.90
C ARG A 349 2.87 14.00 -9.24
N VAL A 350 3.67 14.43 -8.24
CA VAL A 350 5.09 14.75 -8.45
C VAL A 350 5.84 13.55 -9.01
N HIS A 351 5.64 12.37 -8.41
CA HIS A 351 6.29 11.13 -8.84
C HIS A 351 5.84 10.71 -10.24
N VAL A 352 4.54 10.83 -10.54
CA VAL A 352 3.99 10.54 -11.88
C VAL A 352 4.66 11.41 -12.95
N LEU A 353 4.75 12.72 -12.72
CA LEU A 353 5.37 13.64 -13.68
C LEU A 353 6.86 13.37 -13.86
N ILE A 354 7.60 13.04 -12.79
CA ILE A 354 9.02 12.65 -12.89
C ILE A 354 9.18 11.37 -13.71
N ARG A 355 8.37 10.34 -13.42
CA ARG A 355 8.45 9.03 -14.09
C ARG A 355 8.32 9.15 -15.60
N PHE A 356 7.44 10.02 -16.06
CA PHE A 356 7.18 10.23 -17.49
C PHE A 356 7.91 11.44 -18.09
N GLY A 357 8.87 12.03 -17.37
CA GLY A 357 9.70 13.13 -17.88
C GLY A 357 8.92 14.41 -18.22
N MET A 358 7.79 14.64 -17.56
CA MET A 358 6.87 15.77 -17.79
C MET A 358 7.38 17.03 -17.05
N TRP A 359 8.56 17.50 -17.45
CA TRP A 359 9.32 18.52 -16.72
C TRP A 359 8.63 19.89 -16.69
N GLU A 360 7.99 20.29 -17.79
CA GLU A 360 7.34 21.60 -17.87
C GLU A 360 6.04 21.65 -17.06
N GLU A 361 5.31 20.55 -16.99
CA GLU A 361 4.14 20.38 -16.12
C GLU A 361 4.56 20.38 -14.66
N LEU A 362 5.68 19.73 -14.33
CA LEU A 362 6.19 19.65 -12.97
C LEU A 362 6.64 21.03 -12.45
N LYS A 363 7.27 21.85 -13.30
CA LYS A 363 7.66 23.24 -12.97
C LYS A 363 6.47 24.15 -12.65
N LYS A 364 5.27 23.83 -13.16
CA LYS A 364 4.03 24.60 -12.95
C LYS A 364 3.30 24.24 -11.66
N LEU A 365 3.77 23.25 -10.90
CA LEU A 365 3.14 22.88 -9.63
C LEU A 365 3.54 23.86 -8.51
N ASP A 366 2.83 24.99 -8.42
CA ASP A 366 3.03 25.97 -7.35
C ASP A 366 2.63 25.40 -5.98
N PRO A 367 3.33 25.74 -4.87
CA PRO A 367 2.90 25.33 -3.53
C PRO A 367 1.48 25.81 -3.19
N LEU A 368 0.74 25.01 -2.43
CA LEU A 368 -0.57 25.36 -1.87
C LEU A 368 -0.42 26.33 -0.70
N GLU A 369 -1.41 27.19 -0.49
CA GLU A 369 -1.35 28.31 0.46
C GLU A 369 -1.23 27.89 1.93
N ASP A 370 -2.05 26.93 2.38
CA ASP A 370 -2.01 26.38 3.74
C ASP A 370 -0.83 25.41 3.91
N LYS A 371 0.32 25.95 4.30
CA LYS A 371 1.58 25.22 4.42
C LYS A 371 1.59 24.18 5.54
N ASP A 372 0.73 24.33 6.55
CA ASP A 372 0.65 23.41 7.67
C ASP A 372 -0.22 22.20 7.30
N LEU A 373 -1.36 22.46 6.64
CA LEU A 373 -2.22 21.39 6.15
C LEU A 373 -1.52 20.59 5.04
N TYR A 374 -1.04 21.26 3.99
CA TYR A 374 -0.46 20.66 2.77
C TYR A 374 1.07 20.52 2.85
N CYS A 375 1.61 20.27 4.04
CA CYS A 375 3.05 20.26 4.27
C CYS A 375 3.79 19.21 3.42
N VAL A 376 3.23 18.00 3.25
CA VAL A 376 3.83 16.94 2.42
C VAL A 376 3.74 17.28 0.94
N THR A 377 2.57 17.74 0.49
CA THR A 377 2.35 18.18 -0.90
C THR A 377 3.36 19.27 -1.29
N ASN A 378 3.54 20.28 -0.44
CA ASN A 378 4.39 21.41 -0.75
C ASN A 378 5.88 21.05 -0.77
N VAL A 379 6.37 20.27 0.20
CA VAL A 379 7.77 19.81 0.17
C VAL A 379 8.04 18.96 -1.07
N MET A 380 7.11 18.07 -1.45
CA MET A 380 7.29 17.23 -2.63
C MET A 380 7.19 18.03 -3.94
N ARG A 381 6.38 19.09 -4.01
CA ARG A 381 6.39 20.02 -5.16
C ARG A 381 7.75 20.69 -5.33
N HIS A 382 8.37 21.17 -4.25
CA HIS A 382 9.73 21.72 -4.31
C HIS A 382 10.76 20.67 -4.76
N TYR A 383 10.71 19.45 -4.22
CA TYR A 383 11.53 18.32 -4.68
C TYR A 383 11.39 18.10 -6.19
N GLY A 384 10.15 17.95 -6.67
CA GLY A 384 9.88 17.70 -8.08
C GLY A 384 10.34 18.83 -9.00
N LYS A 385 10.07 20.09 -8.64
CA LYS A 385 10.53 21.26 -9.41
C LYS A 385 12.06 21.30 -9.49
N ALA A 386 12.75 21.02 -8.40
CA ALA A 386 14.20 21.00 -8.37
C ALA A 386 14.79 19.92 -9.29
N ILE A 387 14.22 18.71 -9.29
CA ILE A 387 14.55 17.64 -10.26
C ILE A 387 14.28 18.10 -11.70
N ALA A 388 13.12 18.71 -11.97
CA ALA A 388 12.76 19.17 -13.32
C ALA A 388 13.73 20.24 -13.85
N TYR A 389 14.12 21.19 -13.01
CA TYR A 389 15.11 22.21 -13.37
C TYR A 389 16.49 21.59 -13.58
N ALA A 390 16.91 20.63 -12.77
CA ALA A 390 18.18 19.91 -12.96
C ALA A 390 18.19 19.09 -14.26
N ALA A 391 17.10 18.36 -14.55
CA ALA A 391 16.94 17.57 -15.76
C ALA A 391 16.93 18.42 -17.03
N THR A 392 16.57 19.70 -16.92
CA THR A 392 16.54 20.68 -18.03
C THR A 392 17.70 21.69 -17.98
N SER A 393 18.77 21.39 -17.24
CA SER A 393 20.01 22.18 -17.15
C SER A 393 19.86 23.61 -16.59
N GLN A 394 18.80 23.89 -15.84
CA GLN A 394 18.54 25.17 -15.18
C GLN A 394 19.01 25.14 -13.72
N LEU A 395 20.33 24.96 -13.52
CA LEU A 395 20.91 24.66 -12.20
C LEU A 395 20.66 25.73 -11.14
N GLY A 396 20.60 27.01 -11.53
CA GLY A 396 20.30 28.10 -10.60
C GLY A 396 18.90 27.98 -10.00
N GLU A 397 17.90 27.61 -10.80
CA GLU A 397 16.54 27.37 -10.29
C GLU A 397 16.45 26.05 -9.52
N ALA A 398 17.19 25.02 -9.94
CA ALA A 398 17.27 23.75 -9.20
C ALA A 398 17.83 23.95 -7.79
N ASP A 399 18.90 24.75 -7.63
CA ASP A 399 19.45 25.07 -6.31
C ASP A 399 18.47 25.88 -5.45
N LYS A 400 17.72 26.83 -6.02
CA LYS A 400 16.69 27.58 -5.29
C LYS A 400 15.59 26.66 -4.77
N GLU A 401 15.04 25.80 -5.63
CA GLU A 401 13.98 24.86 -5.26
C GLU A 401 14.49 23.81 -4.25
N ARG A 402 15.77 23.41 -4.31
CA ARG A 402 16.40 22.58 -3.27
C ARG A 402 16.43 23.27 -1.90
N GLU A 403 16.77 24.55 -1.83
CA GLU A 403 16.74 25.27 -0.55
C GLU A 403 15.30 25.44 -0.03
N LEU A 404 14.33 25.67 -0.92
CA LEU A 404 12.91 25.69 -0.55
C LEU A 404 12.43 24.31 -0.05
N PHE A 405 12.85 23.22 -0.68
CA PHE A 405 12.61 21.85 -0.20
C PHE A 405 13.13 21.66 1.23
N LYS A 406 14.37 22.08 1.52
CA LYS A 406 14.97 21.97 2.88
C LYS A 406 14.23 22.81 3.93
N ILE A 407 13.61 23.92 3.53
CA ILE A 407 12.79 24.74 4.43
C ILE A 407 11.44 24.06 4.66
N ALA A 408 10.77 23.64 3.59
CA ALA A 408 9.46 22.98 3.64
C ALA A 408 9.52 21.63 4.38
N SER A 409 10.61 20.87 4.25
CA SER A 409 10.78 19.57 4.92
C SER A 409 10.72 19.67 6.45
N LYS A 410 11.12 20.81 7.01
CA LYS A 410 11.06 21.08 8.47
C LYS A 410 9.63 21.30 8.98
N LEU A 411 8.68 21.58 8.09
CA LEU A 411 7.27 21.74 8.44
C LEU A 411 6.51 20.42 8.50
N VAL A 412 7.07 19.33 7.95
CA VAL A 412 6.41 18.02 7.95
C VAL A 412 6.57 17.36 9.32
N PRO A 413 5.48 17.15 10.09
CA PRO A 413 5.56 16.50 11.37
C PRO A 413 5.79 14.99 11.20
N PRO A 414 6.41 14.31 12.18
CA PRO A 414 6.63 12.86 12.15
C PRO A 414 5.33 12.04 12.20
N THR A 415 4.18 12.69 12.37
CA THR A 415 2.85 12.08 12.35
C THR A 415 2.29 11.88 10.95
N ARG A 416 2.85 12.52 9.91
CA ARG A 416 2.45 12.28 8.51
C ARG A 416 2.99 10.93 8.04
N LEU A 417 2.12 10.11 7.46
CA LEU A 417 2.42 8.74 7.04
C LEU A 417 2.12 8.54 5.56
N ASP A 418 3.03 7.88 4.85
CA ASP A 418 2.71 6.99 3.74
C ASP A 418 2.73 5.57 4.33
N PHE A 419 1.63 5.20 4.98
CA PHE A 419 1.63 4.12 5.97
C PHE A 419 2.16 2.80 5.39
N PRO A 420 3.12 2.12 6.08
CA PRO A 420 3.62 2.35 7.43
C PRO A 420 4.84 3.29 7.54
N ASN A 421 5.29 3.87 6.43
CA ASN A 421 6.44 4.76 6.39
C ASN A 421 6.11 6.15 6.93
N LYS A 422 7.01 6.73 7.72
CA LYS A 422 6.92 8.14 8.09
C LYS A 422 7.37 8.98 6.91
N ILE A 423 6.64 10.03 6.59
CA ILE A 423 7.05 10.95 5.52
C ILE A 423 8.43 11.57 5.83
N THR A 424 8.76 11.79 7.09
CA THR A 424 10.09 12.30 7.48
C THR A 424 11.24 11.35 7.09
N ASP A 425 11.00 10.05 6.99
CA ASP A 425 11.99 9.07 6.52
C ASP A 425 12.02 9.03 4.99
N VAL A 426 10.86 9.09 4.33
CA VAL A 426 10.75 9.23 2.86
C VAL A 426 11.48 10.48 2.35
N LEU A 427 11.41 11.60 3.08
CA LEU A 427 12.10 12.84 2.73
C LEU A 427 13.63 12.73 2.80
N LYS A 428 14.19 11.76 3.54
CA LYS A 428 15.63 11.49 3.53
C LYS A 428 16.05 10.90 2.18
N VAL A 429 15.26 9.96 1.65
CA VAL A 429 15.44 9.42 0.29
C VAL A 429 15.36 10.56 -0.73
N ALA A 430 14.32 11.40 -0.64
CA ALA A 430 14.15 12.55 -1.54
C ALA A 430 15.34 13.53 -1.48
N SER A 431 15.86 13.83 -0.29
CA SER A 431 17.03 14.71 -0.13
C SER A 431 18.28 14.14 -0.79
N ALA A 432 18.58 12.86 -0.56
CA ALA A 432 19.74 12.19 -1.15
C ALA A 432 19.61 12.06 -2.68
N MET A 433 18.42 11.74 -3.18
CA MET A 433 18.11 11.76 -4.62
C MET A 433 18.34 13.13 -5.22
N LEU A 434 17.83 14.18 -4.58
CA LEU A 434 17.92 15.55 -5.08
C LEU A 434 19.36 16.05 -5.16
N ASP A 435 20.15 15.80 -4.12
CA ASP A 435 21.57 16.18 -4.10
C ASP A 435 22.38 15.37 -5.12
N GLY A 436 22.07 14.08 -5.30
CA GLY A 436 22.66 13.23 -6.31
C GLY A 436 22.42 13.73 -7.73
N GLU A 437 21.17 14.02 -8.08
CA GLU A 437 20.81 14.46 -9.43
C GLU A 437 21.33 15.87 -9.76
N ILE A 438 21.23 16.82 -8.83
CA ILE A 438 21.79 18.17 -9.03
C ILE A 438 23.31 18.12 -9.12
N GLY A 439 23.97 17.37 -8.22
CA GLY A 439 25.42 17.22 -8.23
C GLY A 439 25.94 16.60 -9.53
N TYR A 440 25.23 15.59 -10.04
CA TYR A 440 25.57 14.97 -11.32
C TYR A 440 25.56 16.00 -12.46
N ARG A 441 24.55 16.88 -12.48
CA ARG A 441 24.43 17.93 -13.50
C ARG A 441 25.44 19.06 -13.36
N LYS A 442 25.97 19.28 -12.16
CA LYS A 442 27.10 20.20 -11.92
C LYS A 442 28.44 19.62 -12.39
N GLY A 443 28.50 18.32 -12.66
CA GLY A 443 29.73 17.61 -13.01
C GLY A 443 30.47 17.03 -11.79
N ASP A 444 29.88 17.13 -10.59
CA ASP A 444 30.43 16.59 -9.33
C ASP A 444 30.12 15.09 -9.21
N CYS A 445 30.52 14.33 -10.22
CA CYS A 445 30.08 12.96 -10.45
C CYS A 445 30.34 12.02 -9.25
N ASP A 446 31.48 12.11 -8.56
CA ASP A 446 31.80 11.18 -7.45
C ASP A 446 30.88 11.39 -6.24
N GLU A 447 30.66 12.65 -5.84
CA GLU A 447 29.71 12.99 -4.76
C GLU A 447 28.27 12.65 -5.19
N ALA A 448 27.91 12.94 -6.44
CA ALA A 448 26.60 12.63 -6.98
C ALA A 448 26.26 11.14 -6.86
N PHE A 449 27.17 10.25 -7.31
CA PHE A 449 26.97 8.81 -7.17
C PHE A 449 27.02 8.33 -5.72
N SER A 450 27.74 9.03 -4.83
CA SER A 450 27.69 8.76 -3.39
C SER A 450 26.30 9.00 -2.83
N ARG A 451 25.69 10.15 -3.16
CA ARG A 451 24.33 10.51 -2.74
C ARG A 451 23.25 9.62 -3.33
N LEU A 452 23.39 9.20 -4.58
CA LEU A 452 22.46 8.24 -5.19
C LEU A 452 22.53 6.85 -4.50
N ARG A 453 23.71 6.41 -4.07
CA ARG A 453 23.82 5.19 -3.25
C ARG A 453 23.23 5.37 -1.85
N GLU A 454 23.42 6.53 -1.23
CA GLU A 454 22.76 6.88 0.04
C GLU A 454 21.23 6.80 -0.10
N ALA A 455 20.67 7.34 -1.19
CA ALA A 455 19.24 7.23 -1.47
C ALA A 455 18.76 5.77 -1.56
N ILE A 456 19.51 4.90 -2.25
CA ILE A 456 19.22 3.47 -2.33
C ILE A 456 19.23 2.82 -0.94
N THR A 457 20.25 3.10 -0.12
CA THR A 457 20.31 2.55 1.24
C THR A 457 19.13 3.00 2.08
N LEU A 458 18.78 4.29 2.03
CA LEU A 458 17.64 4.84 2.77
C LEU A 458 16.31 4.25 2.30
N GLU A 459 16.16 4.00 1.00
CA GLU A 459 15.01 3.31 0.41
C GLU A 459 14.90 1.85 0.88
N ASP A 460 16.02 1.10 0.87
CA ASP A 460 16.09 -0.30 1.30
C ASP A 460 15.86 -0.47 2.83
N GLU A 461 16.00 0.62 3.60
CA GLU A 461 15.72 0.69 5.04
C GLU A 461 14.26 1.05 5.37
N LEU A 462 13.47 1.52 4.41
CA LEU A 462 12.06 1.82 4.63
C LEU A 462 11.29 0.54 5.03
N PRO A 463 10.38 0.63 6.01
CA PRO A 463 9.41 -0.42 6.27
C PRO A 463 8.69 -0.92 5.00
N PHE A 464 8.53 -2.25 4.91
CA PHE A 464 7.75 -2.87 3.85
C PHE A 464 6.34 -2.29 3.78
N ALA A 465 5.94 -1.95 2.55
CA ALA A 465 4.67 -1.36 2.21
C ALA A 465 4.31 -1.80 0.78
N GLU A 466 3.03 -1.89 0.51
CA GLU A 466 2.51 -2.12 -0.83
C GLU A 466 1.45 -1.06 -1.09
N PRO A 467 1.64 -0.14 -2.04
CA PRO A 467 2.87 0.06 -2.81
C PRO A 467 4.07 0.47 -1.93
N TRP A 468 5.28 0.31 -2.46
CA TRP A 468 6.52 0.70 -1.76
C TRP A 468 6.53 2.20 -1.41
N GLY A 469 7.10 2.54 -0.25
CA GLY A 469 7.08 3.91 0.30
C GLY A 469 7.89 4.95 -0.49
N TRP A 470 8.69 4.51 -1.47
CA TRP A 470 9.30 5.39 -2.47
C TRP A 470 8.84 4.96 -3.86
N MET A 471 8.17 5.88 -4.57
CA MET A 471 7.43 5.52 -5.79
C MET A 471 8.28 5.32 -7.04
N LEU A 472 9.51 5.86 -7.06
CA LEU A 472 10.42 5.76 -8.20
C LEU A 472 11.73 5.16 -7.72
N PRO A 473 12.00 3.86 -7.98
CA PRO A 473 13.17 3.21 -7.40
C PRO A 473 14.45 4.02 -7.59
N ALA A 474 15.15 4.38 -6.51
CA ALA A 474 16.35 5.24 -6.57
C ALA A 474 17.45 4.60 -7.44
N ARG A 475 17.47 3.26 -7.46
CA ARG A 475 18.28 2.42 -8.34
C ARG A 475 18.15 2.78 -9.81
N HIS A 476 16.97 3.22 -10.27
CA HIS A 476 16.75 3.58 -11.67
C HIS A 476 17.53 4.83 -12.09
N ALA A 477 17.59 5.85 -11.24
CA ALA A 477 18.37 7.05 -11.51
C ALA A 477 19.87 6.72 -11.44
N TYR A 478 20.31 6.01 -10.40
CA TYR A 478 21.68 5.55 -10.26
C TYR A 478 22.17 4.75 -11.48
N ALA A 479 21.40 3.76 -11.92
CA ALA A 479 21.76 2.88 -13.02
C ALA A 479 21.76 3.62 -14.37
N ALA A 480 20.74 4.46 -14.63
CA ALA A 480 20.67 5.24 -15.87
C ALA A 480 21.84 6.21 -16.01
N LEU A 481 22.20 6.92 -14.94
CA LEU A 481 23.34 7.85 -14.94
C LEU A 481 24.68 7.11 -14.98
N SER A 482 24.76 5.92 -14.38
CA SER A 482 25.94 5.03 -14.49
C SER A 482 26.16 4.59 -15.94
N LEU A 483 25.11 4.17 -16.65
CA LEU A 483 25.16 3.87 -18.09
C LEU A 483 25.59 5.08 -18.92
N GLU A 484 25.10 6.28 -18.60
CA GLU A 484 25.51 7.52 -19.30
C GLU A 484 27.02 7.78 -19.18
N GLN A 485 27.64 7.41 -18.05
CA GLN A 485 29.08 7.51 -17.81
C GLN A 485 29.88 6.28 -18.29
N GLY A 486 29.23 5.30 -18.92
CA GLY A 486 29.88 4.05 -19.35
C GLY A 486 30.24 3.09 -18.20
N ARG A 487 29.67 3.28 -17.01
CA ARG A 487 29.79 2.39 -15.83
C ARG A 487 28.79 1.24 -15.95
N VAL A 488 29.00 0.39 -16.96
CA VAL A 488 28.00 -0.60 -17.41
C VAL A 488 27.78 -1.69 -16.37
N GLU A 489 28.84 -2.20 -15.74
CA GLU A 489 28.76 -3.24 -14.71
C GLU A 489 27.96 -2.77 -13.49
N GLN A 490 28.21 -1.55 -13.02
CA GLN A 490 27.49 -0.97 -11.87
C GLN A 490 26.00 -0.77 -12.18
N ALA A 491 25.67 -0.35 -13.40
CA ALA A 491 24.29 -0.26 -13.82
C ALA A 491 23.61 -1.63 -13.91
N ALA A 492 24.31 -2.63 -14.46
CA ALA A 492 23.81 -3.99 -14.57
C ALA A 492 23.49 -4.59 -13.20
N GLU A 493 24.35 -4.37 -12.21
CA GLU A 493 24.12 -4.79 -10.82
C GLU A 493 22.86 -4.13 -10.25
N ALA A 494 22.76 -2.80 -10.31
CA ALA A 494 21.61 -2.08 -9.77
C ALA A 494 20.27 -2.50 -10.41
N TYR A 495 20.24 -2.78 -11.73
CA TYR A 495 19.04 -3.31 -12.37
C TYR A 495 18.73 -4.77 -12.01
N ALA A 496 19.76 -5.61 -11.85
CA ALA A 496 19.56 -6.99 -11.43
C ALA A 496 19.00 -7.05 -10.00
N GLU A 497 19.46 -6.16 -9.12
CA GLU A 497 18.92 -5.98 -7.77
C GLU A 497 17.46 -5.49 -7.81
N ASP A 498 17.15 -4.45 -8.60
CA ASP A 498 15.77 -3.96 -8.77
C ASP A 498 14.83 -5.06 -9.28
N LEU A 499 15.24 -5.85 -10.26
CA LEU A 499 14.43 -6.93 -10.85
C LEU A 499 14.31 -8.18 -9.97
N GLY A 500 15.03 -8.24 -8.84
CA GLY A 500 15.09 -9.43 -7.99
C GLY A 500 15.84 -10.62 -8.62
N LEU A 501 16.75 -10.34 -9.55
CA LEU A 501 17.67 -11.33 -10.14
C LEU A 501 18.94 -11.54 -9.27
N SER A 502 19.15 -10.63 -8.32
CA SER A 502 20.17 -10.73 -7.26
C SER A 502 19.51 -11.09 -5.91
N PRO A 503 20.23 -11.76 -4.98
CA PRO A 503 19.74 -11.99 -3.62
C PRO A 503 19.56 -10.71 -2.78
N THR A 504 20.06 -9.57 -3.25
CA THR A 504 19.87 -8.23 -2.66
C THR A 504 19.08 -7.33 -3.63
N PRO A 505 18.24 -6.38 -3.15
CA PRO A 505 17.87 -6.13 -1.76
C PRO A 505 16.94 -7.22 -1.21
N LYS A 506 16.39 -6.98 -0.02
CA LYS A 506 15.34 -7.79 0.61
C LYS A 506 14.24 -8.10 -0.42
N ARG A 507 13.68 -9.31 -0.41
CA ARG A 507 12.63 -9.73 -1.37
C ARG A 507 11.48 -8.74 -1.49
N ALA A 508 11.15 -8.12 -0.36
CA ALA A 508 10.12 -7.12 -0.19
C ALA A 508 10.41 -5.78 -0.87
N HIS A 509 11.59 -5.56 -1.48
CA HIS A 509 12.04 -4.33 -2.15
C HIS A 509 12.47 -4.59 -3.61
N GLN A 510 11.96 -5.66 -4.20
CA GLN A 510 12.23 -6.04 -5.59
C GLN A 510 11.00 -5.75 -6.46
N HIS A 511 11.25 -5.33 -7.70
CA HIS A 511 10.27 -5.00 -8.73
C HIS A 511 10.39 -5.93 -9.95
N PRO A 512 9.99 -7.22 -9.83
CA PRO A 512 10.04 -8.15 -10.96
C PRO A 512 9.32 -7.60 -12.18
N ASN A 513 9.86 -7.86 -13.37
CA ASN A 513 9.29 -7.44 -14.67
C ASN A 513 9.04 -5.93 -14.82
N ASN A 514 9.65 -5.08 -13.99
CA ASN A 514 9.55 -3.62 -14.13
C ASN A 514 10.12 -3.19 -15.49
N VAL A 515 9.27 -2.59 -16.34
CA VAL A 515 9.61 -2.33 -17.75
C VAL A 515 10.86 -1.44 -17.90
N TRP A 516 11.04 -0.50 -16.97
CA TRP A 516 12.14 0.45 -16.95
C TRP A 516 13.48 -0.23 -16.66
N ALA A 517 13.49 -1.12 -15.66
CA ALA A 517 14.68 -1.88 -15.30
C ALA A 517 14.97 -3.01 -16.29
N LEU A 518 13.95 -3.67 -16.84
CA LEU A 518 14.10 -4.63 -17.93
C LEU A 518 14.80 -4.00 -19.14
N HIS A 519 14.41 -2.77 -19.51
CA HIS A 519 15.03 -2.03 -20.60
C HIS A 519 16.51 -1.77 -20.30
N GLY A 520 16.81 -1.15 -19.15
CA GLY A 520 18.18 -0.80 -18.77
C GLY A 520 19.08 -2.03 -18.59
N TYR A 521 18.57 -3.10 -17.98
CA TYR A 521 19.33 -4.34 -17.80
C TYR A 521 19.64 -5.00 -19.14
N HIS A 522 18.67 -5.07 -20.05
CA HIS A 522 18.89 -5.58 -21.39
C HIS A 522 19.98 -4.78 -22.12
N GLU A 523 19.96 -3.44 -22.05
CA GLU A 523 21.01 -2.59 -22.62
C GLU A 523 22.40 -2.93 -22.04
N CYS A 524 22.51 -3.03 -20.71
CA CYS A 524 23.74 -3.43 -20.05
C CYS A 524 24.25 -4.79 -20.55
N LEU A 525 23.38 -5.80 -20.64
CA LEU A 525 23.76 -7.14 -21.06
C LEU A 525 24.28 -7.17 -22.51
N GLN A 526 23.74 -6.34 -23.41
CA GLN A 526 24.27 -6.23 -24.77
C GLN A 526 25.66 -5.58 -24.78
N LEU A 527 25.86 -4.51 -24.01
CA LEU A 527 27.14 -3.81 -23.90
C LEU A 527 28.24 -4.68 -23.27
N LEU A 528 27.88 -5.54 -22.31
CA LEU A 528 28.78 -6.48 -21.65
C LEU A 528 29.05 -7.76 -22.47
N GLY A 529 28.40 -7.94 -23.63
CA GLY A 529 28.51 -9.17 -24.43
C GLY A 529 27.83 -10.40 -23.82
N ARG A 530 26.96 -10.21 -22.80
CA ARG A 530 26.20 -11.28 -22.12
C ARG A 530 24.93 -11.65 -22.90
N HIS A 531 25.07 -11.97 -24.19
CA HIS A 531 23.94 -12.08 -25.12
C HIS A 531 22.94 -13.20 -24.77
N ALA A 532 23.39 -14.30 -24.18
CA ALA A 532 22.49 -15.41 -23.80
C ALA A 532 21.48 -14.96 -22.73
N GLU A 533 21.98 -14.27 -21.70
CA GLU A 533 21.14 -13.67 -20.65
C GLU A 533 20.29 -12.54 -21.23
N GLY A 534 20.89 -11.69 -22.08
CA GLY A 534 20.18 -10.62 -22.79
C GLY A 534 18.98 -11.13 -23.59
N ASN A 535 19.09 -12.28 -24.26
CA ASN A 535 17.99 -12.88 -25.01
C ASN A 535 16.82 -13.34 -24.13
N ILE A 536 17.08 -13.74 -22.88
CA ILE A 536 16.03 -14.11 -21.91
C ILE A 536 15.29 -12.84 -21.46
N ILE A 537 16.04 -11.82 -21.04
CA ILE A 537 15.48 -10.53 -20.60
C ILE A 537 14.72 -9.84 -21.74
N LYS A 538 15.22 -9.92 -22.97
CA LYS A 538 14.54 -9.37 -24.16
C LYS A 538 13.14 -9.91 -24.35
N LYS A 539 12.88 -11.19 -24.04
CA LYS A 539 11.53 -11.78 -24.14
C LYS A 539 10.58 -11.15 -23.13
N GLN A 540 11.01 -11.01 -21.88
CA GLN A 540 10.22 -10.35 -20.83
C GLN A 540 9.97 -8.88 -21.19
N LEU A 541 11.02 -8.17 -21.59
CA LEU A 541 10.95 -6.77 -22.03
C LEU A 541 9.98 -6.59 -23.20
N SER A 542 10.01 -7.47 -24.21
CA SER A 542 9.11 -7.36 -25.36
C SER A 542 7.65 -7.45 -24.96
N LEU A 543 7.30 -8.30 -23.98
CA LEU A 543 5.94 -8.40 -23.46
C LEU A 543 5.56 -7.16 -22.64
N ALA A 544 6.46 -6.67 -21.78
CA ALA A 544 6.22 -5.48 -20.98
C ALA A 544 6.05 -4.22 -21.84
N LEU A 545 6.80 -4.08 -22.94
CA LEU A 545 6.72 -2.94 -23.86
C LEU A 545 5.39 -2.86 -24.63
N VAL A 546 4.70 -3.98 -24.87
CA VAL A 546 3.39 -3.97 -25.54
C VAL A 546 2.35 -3.24 -24.71
N GLU A 547 2.51 -3.26 -23.39
CA GLU A 547 1.57 -2.64 -22.44
C GLU A 547 1.86 -1.15 -22.21
N ALA A 548 3.09 -0.69 -22.46
CA ALA A 548 3.50 0.70 -22.24
C ALA A 548 2.88 1.62 -23.31
N ASP A 549 2.46 2.82 -22.90
CA ASP A 549 1.91 3.85 -23.80
C ASP A 549 2.87 5.02 -24.06
N VAL A 550 4.10 4.89 -23.56
CA VAL A 550 5.23 5.80 -23.79
C VAL A 550 6.41 5.05 -24.38
N GLU A 551 7.23 5.74 -25.15
CA GLU A 551 8.51 5.19 -25.61
C GLU A 551 9.50 5.13 -24.45
N ILE A 552 9.96 3.91 -24.13
CA ILE A 552 10.94 3.68 -23.06
C ILE A 552 12.33 3.60 -23.69
N THR A 553 13.11 4.65 -23.49
CA THR A 553 14.49 4.78 -24.01
C THR A 553 15.56 4.68 -22.92
N SER A 554 15.15 4.81 -21.65
CA SER A 554 15.99 4.77 -20.46
C SER A 554 15.11 4.46 -19.25
N SER A 555 15.67 3.88 -18.18
CA SER A 555 14.94 3.68 -16.92
C SER A 555 14.65 4.99 -16.17
N CYS A 556 15.30 6.09 -16.57
CA CYS A 556 15.14 7.41 -16.01
C CYS A 556 15.34 8.48 -17.10
N PHE A 557 14.42 9.43 -17.20
CA PHE A 557 14.50 10.57 -18.13
C PHE A 557 15.56 11.61 -17.72
N CYS A 558 16.21 11.43 -16.57
CA CYS A 558 17.41 12.16 -16.19
C CYS A 558 18.66 11.65 -16.94
N ARG A 559 18.55 10.60 -17.77
CA ARG A 559 19.59 10.30 -18.78
C ARG A 559 19.29 11.08 -20.05
N LEU A 560 20.18 12.00 -20.43
CA LEU A 560 20.02 12.88 -21.59
C LEU A 560 20.85 12.44 -22.80
N GLY A 561 21.70 11.41 -22.65
CA GLY A 561 22.59 10.94 -23.70
C GLY A 561 24.00 11.52 -23.56
N LYS A 562 24.82 11.49 -24.63
CA LYS A 562 26.25 11.85 -24.53
C LYS A 562 26.44 13.32 -24.14
N LEU A 563 26.90 13.56 -22.91
CA LEU A 563 27.47 14.83 -22.49
C LEU A 563 28.71 15.17 -23.35
N PRO A 564 28.91 16.45 -23.76
CA PRO A 564 30.08 16.89 -24.54
C PRO A 564 31.45 16.70 -23.84
N SER A 565 31.48 16.26 -22.60
CA SER A 565 32.68 15.87 -21.87
C SER A 565 32.27 14.84 -20.82
N SER A 566 32.75 13.60 -20.96
CA SER A 566 32.75 12.61 -19.87
C SER A 566 33.25 13.27 -18.58
N CYS A 567 32.76 12.86 -17.40
CA CYS A 567 33.33 13.19 -16.09
C CYS A 567 34.73 12.57 -15.93
N GLY A 568 35.65 12.90 -16.83
CA GLY A 568 37.01 12.40 -16.94
C GLY A 568 37.98 13.57 -16.76
N LYS A 569 38.61 13.57 -15.58
CA LYS A 569 39.80 14.30 -15.10
C LYS A 569 40.07 15.69 -15.71
N PRO A 570 40.23 16.75 -14.89
CA PRO A 570 40.76 18.01 -15.42
C PRO A 570 42.09 17.69 -16.11
N LYS A 571 42.23 18.09 -17.38
CA LYS A 571 43.53 18.13 -18.03
C LYS A 571 44.43 18.95 -17.12
N LEU A 572 45.36 18.29 -16.45
CA LEU A 572 46.51 18.94 -15.83
C LEU A 572 47.22 19.67 -16.98
N ASN A 573 46.96 20.98 -17.10
CA ASN A 573 47.81 21.89 -17.84
C ASN A 573 49.14 21.96 -17.09
N GLY A 574 49.99 20.94 -17.31
CA GLY A 574 51.38 20.98 -16.92
C GLY A 574 52.12 21.94 -17.85
N CYS A 575 52.11 23.23 -17.50
CA CYS A 575 53.04 24.20 -18.04
C CYS A 575 54.19 24.41 -17.04
N HIS A 576 55.40 24.56 -17.60
CA HIS A 576 56.66 25.00 -16.99
C HIS A 576 57.63 23.93 -16.49
N SER A 577 58.44 23.39 -17.42
CA SER A 577 59.86 23.19 -17.14
C SER A 577 60.64 24.42 -17.60
N VAL A 578 61.02 25.27 -16.64
CA VAL A 578 62.06 26.28 -16.79
C VAL A 578 63.40 25.56 -16.80
N GLN A 579 64.17 25.65 -17.88
CA GLN A 579 65.61 25.38 -17.85
C GLN A 579 66.36 26.69 -18.01
N SER A 580 66.94 27.16 -16.91
CA SER A 580 67.90 28.25 -16.84
C SER A 580 69.31 27.74 -17.18
N THR A 581 69.85 28.27 -18.27
CA THR A 581 71.24 28.75 -18.49
C THR A 581 72.41 28.30 -17.60
N CYS A 582 73.48 27.84 -18.26
CA CYS A 582 74.89 28.28 -18.09
C CYS A 582 75.70 27.75 -19.30
N LYS A 583 76.14 28.59 -20.25
CA LYS A 583 77.38 29.40 -20.36
C LYS A 583 78.63 28.63 -20.81
N SER A 584 79.35 29.31 -21.72
CA SER A 584 80.64 29.07 -22.40
C SER A 584 80.71 27.95 -23.42
#